data_AF-A0A5N3R6G5-F1
#
_entry.id   AF-A0A5N3R6G5-F1
#
_cell.length_a   1.000
_cell.length_b   1.000
_cell.length_c   1.000
_cell.angle_alpha   90.00
_cell.angle_beta   90.00
_cell.angle_gamma   90.00
#
_symmetry.space_group_name_H-M   'P 1'
#
loop_
_entity.id
_entity.type
_entity.pdbx_description
1 polymer ?
#
loop_
_entity_poly.entity_id
_entity_poly.type
_entity_poly.pdbx_seq_one_letter_code
_entity_poly.pdbx_strand_id
1 'polypeptide(L)'
;MFEPVEIELDELKIAAYALSNQFSEGVNYLSESELSEPKLRRKKLDALLVSSNVLNQTKQLITSCQHSDTLLLVFDNPSNDMSAVSRVIENFMAKLLSHEMPNNLDIVDLRNLSESSDFLFAFDNHSAACDFLDAQNLGKVVGGVHLAHKVTELSQYENATNQLLDRFPDTAYLCASIYSDGVGESTTVIGIKSAPSR
;
A
#
# COMPACT_ATOMS: atom_id res chain seq x y z
N MET A 1 -5.11 41.48 14.21
CA MET A 1 -5.41 40.09 14.64
C MET A 1 -5.76 39.37 13.35
N PHE A 2 -4.85 38.54 12.83
CA PHE A 2 -5.13 37.76 11.62
C PHE A 2 -5.88 36.52 12.08
N GLU A 3 -7.13 36.37 11.66
CA GLU A 3 -7.83 35.09 11.77
C GLU A 3 -7.10 34.08 10.86
N PRO A 4 -6.72 32.90 11.36
CA PRO A 4 -6.16 31.87 10.50
C PRO A 4 -7.21 31.50 9.46
N VAL A 5 -6.83 31.54 8.18
CA VAL A 5 -7.63 30.94 7.12
C VAL A 5 -7.54 29.44 7.34
N GLU A 6 -8.62 28.81 7.79
CA GLU A 6 -8.78 27.37 7.71
C GLU A 6 -8.81 27.03 6.23
N ILE A 7 -7.66 26.59 5.70
CA ILE A 7 -7.60 25.96 4.40
C ILE A 7 -8.23 24.59 4.63
N GLU A 8 -9.49 24.41 4.22
CA GLU A 8 -10.07 23.09 4.02
C GLU A 8 -9.20 22.38 2.98
N LEU A 9 -8.25 21.56 3.47
CA LEU A 9 -7.52 20.65 2.61
C LEU A 9 -8.53 19.60 2.13
N ASP A 10 -8.58 19.36 0.82
CA ASP A 10 -9.40 18.29 0.26
C ASP A 10 -9.01 16.97 0.95
N GLU A 11 -9.98 16.36 1.66
CA GLU A 11 -9.77 15.08 2.34
C GLU A 11 -9.49 13.99 1.30
N LEU A 12 -8.43 13.21 1.56
CA LEU A 12 -8.01 12.10 0.72
C LEU A 12 -9.11 11.02 0.66
N LYS A 13 -9.56 10.68 -0.56
CA LYS A 13 -10.62 9.71 -0.82
C LYS A 13 -10.05 8.40 -1.31
N ILE A 14 -9.82 7.49 -0.38
CA ILE A 14 -9.33 6.14 -0.67
C ILE A 14 -10.46 5.13 -0.50
N ALA A 15 -10.49 4.12 -1.35
CA ALA A 15 -11.33 2.94 -1.16
C ALA A 15 -10.55 1.64 -1.29
N ALA A 16 -11.10 0.56 -0.75
CA ALA A 16 -10.57 -0.78 -0.86
C ALA A 16 -11.50 -1.72 -1.63
N TYR A 17 -10.94 -2.72 -2.31
CA TYR A 17 -11.69 -3.84 -2.86
C TYR A 17 -10.95 -5.17 -2.73
N ALA A 18 -11.68 -6.21 -2.36
CA ALA A 18 -11.24 -7.59 -2.35
C ALA A 18 -12.42 -8.51 -2.67
N LEU A 19 -12.19 -9.68 -3.26
CA LEU A 19 -13.26 -10.62 -3.62
C LEU A 19 -14.12 -11.04 -2.41
N SER A 20 -13.47 -11.25 -1.27
CA SER A 20 -14.12 -11.47 0.01
C SER A 20 -13.87 -10.26 0.90
N ASN A 21 -14.92 -9.63 1.40
CA ASN A 21 -14.78 -8.56 2.38
C ASN A 21 -14.24 -9.16 3.69
N GLN A 22 -12.95 -8.95 3.93
CA GLN A 22 -12.27 -9.27 5.18
C GLN A 22 -11.96 -8.00 5.99
N PHE A 23 -12.47 -6.85 5.53
CA PHE A 23 -12.11 -5.56 6.07
C PHE A 23 -12.82 -5.26 7.39
N SER A 24 -12.12 -4.60 8.31
CA SER A 24 -12.68 -4.07 9.54
C SER A 24 -13.82 -3.05 9.29
N GLU A 25 -14.70 -2.87 10.27
CA GLU A 25 -15.73 -1.82 10.21
C GLU A 25 -15.08 -0.44 10.08
N GLY A 26 -15.63 0.41 9.19
CA GLY A 26 -15.12 1.77 8.94
C GLY A 26 -14.22 1.88 7.70
N VAL A 27 -13.75 0.77 7.14
CA VAL A 27 -13.03 0.78 5.86
C VAL A 27 -14.01 1.12 4.73
N ASN A 28 -13.64 2.09 3.87
CA ASN A 28 -14.40 2.41 2.66
C ASN A 28 -14.25 1.29 1.61
N TYR A 29 -14.96 0.19 1.85
CA TYR A 29 -14.99 -0.98 0.98
C TYR A 29 -15.98 -0.77 -0.17
N LEU A 30 -15.55 -1.03 -1.40
CA LEU A 30 -16.42 -1.07 -2.58
C LEU A 30 -16.92 -2.49 -2.83
N SER A 31 -18.19 -2.63 -3.21
CA SER A 31 -18.67 -3.86 -3.82
C SER A 31 -18.19 -4.00 -5.26
N GLU A 32 -18.19 -5.22 -5.81
CA GLU A 32 -17.87 -5.46 -7.23
C GLU A 32 -18.73 -4.60 -8.17
N SER A 33 -20.01 -4.42 -7.85
CA SER A 33 -20.91 -3.59 -8.63
C SER A 33 -20.47 -2.11 -8.72
N GLU A 34 -19.64 -1.65 -7.78
CA GLU A 34 -19.16 -0.28 -7.66
C GLU A 34 -17.88 0.01 -8.42
N LEU A 35 -17.24 -1.01 -8.98
CA LEU A 35 -15.96 -0.92 -9.70
C LEU A 35 -16.09 -0.46 -11.16
N SER A 36 -17.32 -0.20 -11.62
CA SER A 36 -17.54 0.33 -12.98
C SER A 36 -17.08 1.78 -13.12
N GLU A 37 -16.50 2.11 -14.27
CA GLU A 37 -16.03 3.47 -14.61
C GLU A 37 -17.02 4.60 -14.21
N PRO A 38 -18.33 4.52 -14.55
CA PRO A 38 -19.26 5.60 -14.21
C PRO A 38 -19.44 5.79 -12.69
N LYS A 39 -19.28 4.72 -11.90
CA LYS A 39 -19.39 4.79 -10.44
C LYS A 39 -18.09 5.30 -9.82
N LEU A 40 -16.93 4.83 -10.28
CA LEU A 40 -15.63 5.34 -9.83
C LEU A 40 -15.49 6.84 -10.11
N ARG A 41 -15.84 7.29 -11.33
CA ARG A 41 -15.84 8.71 -11.70
C ARG A 41 -16.77 9.57 -10.83
N ARG A 42 -17.91 9.03 -10.38
CA ARG A 42 -18.82 9.72 -9.46
C ARG A 42 -18.26 9.81 -8.04
N LYS A 43 -17.55 8.77 -7.59
CA LYS A 43 -16.94 8.74 -6.24
C LYS A 43 -15.74 9.67 -6.13
N LYS A 44 -15.05 9.98 -7.24
CA LYS A 44 -13.85 10.84 -7.28
C LYS A 44 -12.80 10.36 -6.26
N LEU A 45 -12.44 9.08 -6.37
CA LEU A 45 -11.43 8.48 -5.50
C LEU A 45 -10.04 8.88 -5.97
N ASP A 46 -9.19 9.27 -5.04
CA ASP A 46 -7.76 9.49 -5.27
C ASP A 46 -7.06 8.15 -5.50
N ALA A 47 -7.45 7.12 -4.75
CA ALA A 47 -6.91 5.78 -4.89
C ALA A 47 -7.91 4.66 -4.60
N LEU A 48 -7.69 3.53 -5.27
CA LEU A 48 -8.35 2.26 -5.04
C LEU A 48 -7.27 1.20 -4.77
N LEU A 49 -7.28 0.65 -3.55
CA LEU A 49 -6.34 -0.38 -3.12
C LEU A 49 -7.03 -1.75 -3.23
N VAL A 50 -6.42 -2.68 -3.95
CA VAL A 50 -7.04 -3.98 -4.22
C VAL A 50 -6.10 -5.16 -3.99
N SER A 51 -6.69 -6.30 -3.67
CA SER A 51 -5.97 -7.58 -3.66
C SER A 51 -5.82 -8.15 -5.08
N SER A 52 -4.68 -8.78 -5.36
CA SER A 52 -4.34 -9.47 -6.60
C SER A 52 -5.28 -10.62 -6.95
N ASN A 53 -5.98 -11.24 -5.99
CA ASN A 53 -6.90 -12.35 -6.30
C ASN A 53 -8.08 -11.93 -7.21
N VAL A 54 -8.27 -10.61 -7.41
CA VAL A 54 -9.20 -9.98 -8.35
C VAL A 54 -8.74 -10.11 -9.83
N LEU A 55 -7.54 -10.66 -10.11
CA LEU A 55 -6.84 -10.62 -11.41
C LEU A 55 -7.66 -10.92 -12.67
N ASN A 56 -8.71 -11.76 -12.59
CA ASN A 56 -9.61 -12.00 -13.71
C ASN A 56 -10.40 -10.75 -14.18
N GLN A 57 -10.49 -9.71 -13.34
CA GLN A 57 -11.15 -8.42 -13.63
C GLN A 57 -10.16 -7.27 -13.86
N THR A 58 -8.85 -7.50 -13.68
CA THR A 58 -7.86 -6.43 -13.57
C THR A 58 -7.72 -5.58 -14.81
N LYS A 59 -7.87 -6.11 -16.03
CA LYS A 59 -7.81 -5.26 -17.25
C LYS A 59 -8.94 -4.24 -17.30
N GLN A 60 -10.15 -4.67 -16.96
CA GLN A 60 -11.32 -3.78 -16.95
C GLN A 60 -11.23 -2.78 -15.79
N LEU A 61 -10.73 -3.22 -14.63
CA LEU A 61 -10.51 -2.36 -13.49
C LEU A 61 -9.43 -1.30 -13.76
N ILE A 62 -8.28 -1.69 -14.32
CA ILE A 62 -7.22 -0.77 -14.76
C ILE A 62 -7.80 0.30 -15.68
N THR A 63 -8.55 -0.12 -16.71
CA THR A 63 -9.17 0.81 -17.66
C THR A 63 -10.16 1.76 -16.97
N SER A 64 -10.98 1.23 -16.07
CA SER A 64 -11.98 2.03 -15.34
C SER A 64 -11.33 3.06 -14.42
N CYS A 65 -10.26 2.68 -13.71
CA CYS A 65 -9.48 3.57 -12.85
C CYS A 65 -8.73 4.64 -13.66
N GLN A 66 -8.17 4.28 -14.82
CA GLN A 66 -7.52 5.24 -15.72
C GLN A 66 -8.51 6.29 -16.24
N HIS A 67 -9.72 5.89 -16.65
CA HIS A 67 -10.75 6.82 -17.11
C HIS A 67 -11.40 7.66 -16.00
N SER A 68 -11.24 7.26 -14.74
CA SER A 68 -11.75 7.99 -13.57
C SER A 68 -10.68 8.79 -12.83
N ASP A 69 -9.45 8.86 -13.36
CA ASP A 69 -8.29 9.48 -12.73
C ASP A 69 -8.00 8.94 -11.31
N THR A 70 -8.34 7.67 -11.06
CA THR A 70 -8.13 6.98 -9.78
C THR A 70 -6.84 6.17 -9.81
N LEU A 71 -5.95 6.37 -8.84
CA LEU A 71 -4.76 5.53 -8.68
C LEU A 71 -5.18 4.10 -8.30
N LEU A 72 -4.78 3.11 -9.10
CA LEU A 72 -5.01 1.71 -8.76
C LEU A 72 -3.74 1.09 -8.19
N LEU A 73 -3.82 0.59 -6.95
CA LEU A 73 -2.75 -0.14 -6.29
C LEU A 73 -3.18 -1.61 -6.12
N VAL A 74 -2.49 -2.52 -6.79
CA VAL A 74 -2.78 -3.96 -6.74
C VAL A 74 -1.72 -4.65 -5.90
N PHE A 75 -2.11 -5.17 -4.75
CA PHE A 75 -1.21 -5.85 -3.82
C PHE A 75 -1.38 -7.36 -3.89
N ASP A 76 -0.24 -8.06 -3.91
CA ASP A 76 -0.17 -9.51 -3.85
C ASP A 76 0.58 -9.99 -2.61
N ASN A 77 0.49 -11.27 -2.29
CA ASN A 77 1.33 -11.89 -1.28
C ASN A 77 1.91 -13.18 -1.86
N PRO A 78 3.23 -13.42 -1.78
CA PRO A 78 3.87 -14.57 -2.42
C PRO A 78 3.37 -15.93 -1.90
N SER A 79 2.84 -15.97 -0.67
CA SER A 79 2.24 -17.15 -0.06
C SER A 79 0.72 -17.27 -0.32
N ASN A 80 0.16 -16.37 -1.13
CA ASN A 80 -1.27 -16.20 -1.35
C ASN A 80 -2.08 -15.92 -0.07
N ASP A 81 -1.46 -15.31 0.96
CA ASP A 81 -2.18 -14.91 2.18
C ASP A 81 -2.95 -13.61 1.95
N MET A 82 -4.22 -13.74 1.55
CA MET A 82 -5.09 -12.59 1.28
C MET A 82 -5.54 -11.87 2.55
N SER A 83 -5.44 -12.51 3.73
CA SER A 83 -5.71 -11.85 5.00
C SER A 83 -4.58 -10.86 5.31
N ALA A 84 -3.33 -11.26 5.06
CA ALA A 84 -2.18 -10.35 5.17
C ALA A 84 -2.30 -9.16 4.22
N VAL A 85 -2.70 -9.40 2.95
CA VAL A 85 -2.95 -8.32 1.99
C VAL A 85 -4.04 -7.37 2.48
N SER A 86 -5.16 -7.90 2.98
CA SER A 86 -6.27 -7.08 3.50
C SER A 86 -5.83 -6.22 4.67
N ARG A 87 -5.09 -6.80 5.65
CA ARG A 87 -4.50 -6.04 6.77
C ARG A 87 -3.59 -4.92 6.30
N VAL A 88 -2.73 -5.18 5.32
CA VAL A 88 -1.84 -4.17 4.74
C VAL A 88 -2.63 -3.02 4.11
N ILE A 89 -3.69 -3.33 3.35
CA ILE A 89 -4.57 -2.32 2.75
C ILE A 89 -5.22 -1.46 3.85
N GLU A 90 -5.77 -2.08 4.90
CA GLU A 90 -6.37 -1.35 6.02
C GLU A 90 -5.38 -0.41 6.69
N ASN A 91 -4.18 -0.92 7.02
CA ASN A 91 -3.17 -0.14 7.71
C ASN A 91 -2.71 1.05 6.87
N PHE A 92 -2.56 0.90 5.55
CA PHE A 92 -2.25 2.04 4.69
C PHE A 92 -3.37 3.06 4.62
N MET A 93 -4.60 2.61 4.43
CA MET A 93 -5.75 3.52 4.42
C MET A 93 -5.84 4.29 5.73
N ALA A 94 -5.75 3.59 6.85
CA ALA A 94 -5.82 4.21 8.16
C ALA A 94 -4.65 5.16 8.41
N LYS A 95 -3.41 4.79 8.06
CA LYS A 95 -2.24 5.65 8.21
C LYS A 95 -2.32 6.92 7.37
N LEU A 96 -2.76 6.83 6.11
CA LEU A 96 -2.89 7.98 5.22
C LEU A 96 -4.00 8.94 5.68
N LEU A 97 -4.99 8.43 6.43
CA LEU A 97 -6.12 9.21 6.95
C LEU A 97 -5.94 9.66 8.42
N SER A 98 -5.01 9.07 9.19
CA SER A 98 -4.91 9.30 10.64
C SER A 98 -4.17 10.57 11.03
N HIS A 99 -3.49 11.24 10.09
CA HIS A 99 -2.58 12.36 10.33
C HIS A 99 -1.51 12.07 11.42
N GLU A 100 -1.27 10.79 11.73
CA GLU A 100 -0.34 10.36 12.78
C GLU A 100 1.09 10.77 12.43
N MET A 101 1.84 11.25 13.42
CA MET A 101 3.25 11.59 13.25
C MET A 101 4.15 10.35 13.42
N PRO A 102 5.19 10.16 12.58
CA PRO A 102 5.58 11.04 11.48
C PRO A 102 4.59 10.94 10.32
N ASN A 103 4.15 12.09 9.82
CA ASN A 103 3.28 12.18 8.65
C ASN A 103 4.13 12.36 7.39
N ASN A 104 5.01 11.38 7.14
CA ASN A 104 6.00 11.39 6.07
C ASN A 104 5.70 10.38 4.95
N LEU A 105 4.51 9.76 5.00
CA LEU A 105 4.00 8.87 3.96
C LEU A 105 2.78 9.52 3.32
N ASP A 106 2.81 9.67 2.00
CA ASP A 106 1.72 10.20 1.20
C ASP A 106 1.33 9.21 0.09
N ILE A 107 0.16 9.39 -0.51
CA ILE A 107 -0.31 8.61 -1.64
C ILE A 107 0.63 8.72 -2.85
N VAL A 108 1.39 9.82 -2.94
CA VAL A 108 2.43 10.02 -3.96
C VAL A 108 3.56 9.00 -3.82
N ASP A 109 3.94 8.62 -2.60
CA ASP A 109 4.99 7.61 -2.38
C ASP A 109 4.54 6.24 -2.88
N LEU A 110 3.27 5.87 -2.63
CA LEU A 110 2.67 4.64 -3.12
C LEU A 110 2.50 4.66 -4.66
N ARG A 111 2.13 5.81 -5.23
CA ARG A 111 2.08 6.00 -6.69
C ARG A 111 3.46 5.78 -7.32
N ASN A 112 4.50 6.44 -6.82
CA ASN A 112 5.86 6.30 -7.33
C ASN A 112 6.35 4.86 -7.26
N LEU A 113 6.03 4.17 -6.16
CA LEU A 113 6.37 2.76 -5.99
C LEU A 113 5.66 1.90 -7.04
N SER A 114 4.35 2.11 -7.23
CA SER A 114 3.54 1.38 -8.20
C SER A 114 3.97 1.63 -9.64
N GLU A 115 4.28 2.87 -10.03
CA GLU A 115 4.70 3.22 -11.39
C GLU A 115 6.10 2.68 -11.72
N SER A 116 6.93 2.47 -10.70
CA SER A 116 8.29 1.93 -10.85
C SER A 116 8.35 0.40 -10.80
N SER A 117 7.25 -0.26 -10.44
CA SER A 117 7.18 -1.71 -10.19
C SER A 117 6.24 -2.42 -11.15
N ASP A 118 6.51 -3.69 -11.43
CA ASP A 118 5.54 -4.57 -12.09
C ASP A 118 4.66 -5.29 -11.05
N PHE A 119 5.18 -5.48 -9.83
CA PHE A 119 4.48 -6.14 -8.73
C PHE A 119 4.63 -5.37 -7.42
N LEU A 120 3.59 -5.35 -6.60
CA LEU A 120 3.60 -4.87 -5.22
C LEU A 120 3.29 -6.04 -4.28
N PHE A 121 4.28 -6.51 -3.52
CA PHE A 121 4.09 -7.59 -2.54
C PHE A 121 3.88 -7.03 -1.14
N ALA A 122 2.81 -7.45 -0.49
CA ALA A 122 2.33 -6.98 0.80
C ALA A 122 2.57 -8.03 1.91
N PHE A 123 3.10 -7.56 3.04
CA PHE A 123 3.45 -8.36 4.21
C PHE A 123 2.97 -7.65 5.48
N ASP A 124 2.39 -8.42 6.40
CA ASP A 124 1.91 -7.94 7.70
C ASP A 124 2.82 -8.34 8.88
N ASN A 125 3.97 -8.93 8.54
CA ASN A 125 5.01 -9.35 9.47
C ASN A 125 6.39 -9.15 8.85
N HIS A 126 7.34 -8.79 9.70
CA HIS A 126 8.66 -8.31 9.25
C HIS A 126 9.53 -9.45 8.73
N SER A 127 9.47 -10.61 9.39
CA SER A 127 10.21 -11.81 8.98
C SER A 127 9.86 -12.26 7.56
N ALA A 128 8.58 -12.31 7.20
CA ALA A 128 8.17 -12.77 5.87
C ALA A 128 8.63 -11.81 4.76
N ALA A 129 8.68 -10.51 5.04
CA ALA A 129 9.22 -9.53 4.09
C ALA A 129 10.73 -9.75 3.87
N CYS A 130 11.49 -9.98 4.94
CA CYS A 130 12.92 -10.30 4.85
C CYS A 130 13.18 -11.63 4.13
N ASP A 131 12.45 -12.68 4.50
CA ASP A 131 12.56 -14.00 3.86
C ASP A 131 12.24 -13.93 2.36
N PHE A 132 11.23 -13.14 1.99
CA PHE A 132 10.91 -12.88 0.59
C PHE A 132 12.06 -12.19 -0.15
N LEU A 133 12.63 -11.13 0.43
CA LEU A 133 13.76 -10.41 -0.17
C LEU A 133 14.99 -11.32 -0.37
N ASP A 134 15.24 -12.22 0.58
CA ASP A 134 16.36 -13.16 0.53
C ASP A 134 16.16 -14.27 -0.52
N ALA A 135 14.92 -14.68 -0.78
CA ALA A 135 14.59 -15.84 -1.61
C ALA A 135 14.08 -15.50 -3.02
N GLN A 136 13.53 -14.30 -3.24
CA GLN A 136 12.85 -13.98 -4.48
C GLN A 136 13.81 -13.92 -5.68
N ASN A 137 13.33 -14.38 -6.84
CA ASN A 137 14.01 -14.27 -8.13
C ASN A 137 13.05 -13.76 -9.22
N LEU A 138 12.11 -12.89 -8.81
CA LEU A 138 11.08 -12.33 -9.68
C LEU A 138 11.62 -11.09 -10.43
N GLY A 139 12.61 -10.42 -9.86
CA GLY A 139 13.22 -9.26 -10.47
C GLY A 139 14.06 -8.45 -9.49
N LYS A 140 14.19 -7.15 -9.78
CA LYS A 140 14.89 -6.20 -8.93
C LYS A 140 13.91 -5.50 -8.00
N VAL A 141 14.28 -5.39 -6.73
CA VAL A 141 13.61 -4.47 -5.80
C VAL A 141 13.86 -3.04 -6.28
N VAL A 142 12.79 -2.26 -6.45
CA VAL A 142 12.87 -0.84 -6.81
C VAL A 142 12.58 0.08 -5.64
N GLY A 143 11.89 -0.44 -4.62
CA GLY A 143 11.69 0.23 -3.36
C GLY A 143 10.66 -0.45 -2.50
N GLY A 144 10.22 0.24 -1.47
CA GLY A 144 9.19 -0.25 -0.57
C GLY A 144 8.65 0.83 0.35
N VAL A 145 7.57 0.47 1.04
CA VAL A 145 7.01 1.25 2.14
C VAL A 145 6.91 0.34 3.36
N HIS A 146 7.36 0.82 4.51
CA HIS A 146 7.29 0.10 5.78
C HIS A 146 6.60 0.95 6.84
N LEU A 147 5.59 0.38 7.49
CA LEU A 147 4.94 0.91 8.68
C LEU A 147 5.29 0.01 9.85
N ALA A 148 6.03 0.55 10.80
CA ALA A 148 6.26 -0.12 12.07
C ALA A 148 5.03 0.10 12.96
N HIS A 149 4.56 -0.97 13.60
CA HIS A 149 3.42 -0.92 14.50
C HIS A 149 3.87 -1.03 15.94
N LYS A 150 3.13 -0.39 16.86
CA LYS A 150 3.31 -0.54 18.32
C LYS A 150 4.76 -0.40 18.79
N VAL A 151 5.52 0.47 18.14
CA VAL A 151 6.93 0.70 18.44
C VAL A 151 7.06 1.41 19.79
N THR A 152 7.79 0.80 20.72
CA THR A 152 8.05 1.41 22.04
C THR A 152 9.42 2.06 22.12
N GLU A 153 10.35 1.68 21.24
CA GLU A 153 11.73 2.16 21.23
C GLU A 153 12.20 2.48 19.80
N LEU A 154 12.94 3.59 19.64
CA LEU A 154 13.49 3.99 18.34
C LEU A 154 14.43 2.93 17.74
N SER A 155 15.19 2.24 18.59
CA SER A 155 16.10 1.16 18.18
C SER A 155 15.38 0.01 17.47
N GLN A 156 14.15 -0.32 17.87
CA GLN A 156 13.35 -1.37 17.23
C GLN A 156 12.98 -0.96 15.80
N TYR A 157 12.53 0.29 15.64
CA TYR A 157 12.21 0.87 14.34
C TYR A 157 13.44 0.92 13.43
N GLU A 158 14.58 1.41 13.94
CA GLU A 158 15.83 1.51 13.18
C GLU A 158 16.34 0.13 12.78
N ASN A 159 16.34 -0.85 13.69
CA ASN A 159 16.79 -2.20 13.39
C ASN A 159 15.93 -2.88 12.32
N ALA A 160 14.60 -2.80 12.43
CA ALA A 160 13.70 -3.36 11.43
C ALA A 160 13.91 -2.69 10.06
N THR A 161 13.97 -1.36 10.03
CA THR A 161 14.19 -0.60 8.79
C THR A 161 15.53 -0.93 8.15
N ASN A 162 16.61 -1.01 8.93
CA ASN A 162 17.94 -1.36 8.43
C ASN A 162 18.00 -2.78 7.87
N GLN A 163 17.32 -3.75 8.49
CA GLN A 163 17.26 -5.12 7.96
C GLN A 163 16.61 -5.20 6.58
N LEU A 164 15.63 -4.35 6.29
CA LEU A 164 15.05 -4.23 4.94
C LEU A 164 16.03 -3.55 3.99
N LEU A 165 16.60 -2.41 4.41
CA LEU A 165 17.55 -1.64 3.59
C LEU A 165 18.80 -2.45 3.20
N ASP A 166 19.34 -3.26 4.10
CA ASP A 166 20.49 -4.13 3.83
C ASP A 166 20.24 -5.15 2.69
N ARG A 167 18.96 -5.41 2.38
CA ARG A 167 18.53 -6.31 1.30
C ARG A 167 18.11 -5.57 0.04
N PHE A 168 17.97 -4.25 0.12
CA PHE A 168 17.63 -3.42 -1.03
C PHE A 168 18.91 -3.10 -1.80
N PRO A 169 18.87 -3.08 -3.15
CA PRO A 169 20.00 -2.55 -3.90
C PRO A 169 20.16 -1.04 -3.62
N ASP A 170 21.37 -0.50 -3.74
CA ASP A 170 21.68 0.92 -3.52
C ASP A 170 20.81 1.91 -4.33
N THR A 171 20.19 1.42 -5.40
CA THR A 171 19.30 2.21 -6.28
C THR A 171 17.84 2.23 -5.83
N ALA A 172 17.46 1.39 -4.87
CA ALA A 172 16.11 1.31 -4.34
C ALA A 172 15.95 2.21 -3.10
N TYR A 173 14.72 2.57 -2.79
CA TYR A 173 14.39 3.40 -1.63
C TYR A 173 13.41 2.69 -0.69
N LEU A 174 13.41 3.07 0.58
CA LEU A 174 12.42 2.62 1.56
C LEU A 174 11.79 3.84 2.24
N CYS A 175 10.49 4.03 2.05
CA CYS A 175 9.73 5.00 2.84
C CYS A 175 9.26 4.31 4.13
N ALA A 176 9.91 4.62 5.24
CA ALA A 176 9.55 4.07 6.54
C ALA A 176 8.78 5.11 7.38
N SER A 177 7.74 4.65 8.07
CA SER A 177 6.90 5.45 8.97
C SER A 177 6.40 4.57 10.13
N ILE A 178 5.70 5.19 11.08
CA ILE A 178 5.02 4.50 12.20
C ILE A 178 3.51 4.58 11.99
N TYR A 179 2.82 3.48 12.29
CA TYR A 179 1.37 3.43 12.46
C TYR A 179 1.04 2.66 13.75
N SER A 180 0.78 3.38 14.85
CA SER A 180 0.70 2.77 16.19
C SER A 180 -0.46 1.77 16.34
N ASP A 181 -1.59 2.07 15.70
CA ASP A 181 -2.81 1.26 15.74
C ASP A 181 -2.83 0.14 14.69
N GLY A 182 -1.69 -0.15 14.07
CA GLY A 182 -1.55 -1.18 13.05
C GLY A 182 -1.97 -2.57 13.49
N VAL A 183 -2.66 -3.28 12.58
CA VAL A 183 -3.04 -4.68 12.72
C VAL A 183 -1.93 -5.57 12.10
N GLY A 184 -1.53 -6.61 12.81
CA GLY A 184 -0.34 -7.41 12.47
C GLY A 184 0.90 -6.94 13.25
N GLU A 185 2.06 -7.51 12.92
CA GLU A 185 3.35 -7.13 13.53
C GLU A 185 3.88 -5.85 12.89
N SER A 186 3.78 -5.73 11.56
CA SER A 186 4.16 -4.54 10.80
C SER A 186 3.34 -4.45 9.51
N THR A 187 3.56 -3.44 8.68
CA THR A 187 3.04 -3.42 7.31
C THR A 187 4.17 -3.07 6.37
N THR A 188 4.46 -3.96 5.43
CA THR A 188 5.52 -3.76 4.44
C THR A 188 4.98 -4.03 3.05
N VAL A 189 5.21 -3.11 2.12
CA VAL A 189 5.05 -3.34 0.69
C VAL A 189 6.38 -3.21 -0.01
N ILE A 190 6.68 -4.18 -0.87
CA ILE A 190 7.90 -4.23 -1.67
C ILE A 190 7.54 -4.17 -3.14
N GLY A 191 8.12 -3.22 -3.85
CA GLY A 191 7.99 -3.07 -5.29
C GLY A 191 9.06 -3.88 -6.02
N ILE A 192 8.63 -4.76 -6.93
CA ILE A 192 9.51 -5.56 -7.79
C ILE A 192 9.31 -5.15 -9.24
N LYS A 193 10.42 -4.86 -9.92
CA LYS A 193 10.47 -4.73 -11.38
C LYS A 193 11.06 -5.99 -12.00
N SER A 194 10.27 -6.64 -12.85
CA SER A 194 10.63 -7.89 -13.52
C SER A 194 11.93 -7.71 -14.29
N ALA A 195 12.76 -8.75 -14.30
CA ALA A 195 13.87 -8.77 -15.23
C ALA A 195 13.32 -8.79 -16.68
N PRO A 196 13.89 -8.01 -17.62
CA PRO A 196 13.49 -8.12 -19.02
C PRO A 196 13.67 -9.56 -19.48
N SER A 197 12.59 -10.13 -20.04
CA SER A 197 12.62 -11.45 -20.67
C SER A 197 13.74 -11.45 -21.71
N ARG A 198 14.73 -12.35 -21.54
CA ARG A 198 15.78 -12.55 -22.54
C ARG A 198 15.25 -13.24 -23.78
#